data_AF-A0A7J7DNI6-F1
#
_entry.id   AF-A0A7J7DNI6-F1
#
_cell.length_a   1.000
_cell.length_b   1.000
_cell.length_c   1.000
_cell.angle_alpha   90.00
_cell.angle_beta   90.00
_cell.angle_gamma   90.00
#
_symmetry.space_group_name_H-M   'P 1'
#
loop_
_entity.id
_entity.type
_entity.pdbx_description
1 polymer ?
#
loop_
_entity_poly.entity_id
_entity_poly.type
_entity_poly.pdbx_seq_one_letter_code
_entity_poly.pdbx_strand_id
1 'polypeptide(L)'
;MGRVRTKTVKKSSRTVIERYYPRMTMDFHTNKKLLEEVAIIPSKRLRNKIAGFSTHLMKRIQKGPVRGISLKLQEEERERRMDFVPDVSAIKTDQIEVDKETLDMLSALGMADIPGVVQVDPVAAPAAPMGFGRGAGGPGRRF
;
A
#
# COMPACT_ATOMS: atom_id res chain seq x y z
N MET A 1 27.38 17.32 -6.46
CA MET A 1 25.98 17.60 -6.91
C MET A 1 25.33 16.30 -7.38
N GLY A 2 24.16 15.94 -6.83
CA GLY A 2 23.53 14.62 -7.05
C GLY A 2 22.62 14.52 -8.28
N ARG A 3 22.41 13.28 -8.79
CA ARG A 3 21.59 12.95 -9.97
C ARG A 3 20.09 12.88 -9.64
N VAL A 4 19.55 13.87 -8.93
CA VAL A 4 18.12 13.89 -8.54
C VAL A 4 17.27 14.39 -9.72
N ARG A 5 16.14 13.71 -9.97
CA ARG A 5 15.20 14.05 -11.05
C ARG A 5 14.16 15.06 -10.55
N THR A 6 13.84 16.06 -11.37
CA THR A 6 12.87 17.12 -11.05
C THR A 6 11.44 16.62 -11.06
N LYS A 7 10.52 17.38 -10.44
CA LYS A 7 9.08 17.07 -10.41
C LYS A 7 8.46 16.89 -11.80
N THR A 8 8.91 17.68 -12.78
CA THR A 8 8.44 17.59 -14.17
C THR A 8 8.75 16.24 -14.79
N VAL A 9 10.00 15.77 -14.70
CA VAL A 9 10.40 14.44 -15.19
C VAL A 9 9.62 13.33 -14.50
N LYS A 10 9.48 13.41 -13.16
CA LYS A 10 8.77 12.39 -12.37
C LYS A 10 7.28 12.35 -12.70
N LYS A 11 6.62 13.50 -12.82
CA LYS A 11 5.19 13.60 -13.14
C LYS A 11 4.90 13.11 -14.56
N SER A 12 5.62 13.63 -15.56
CA SER A 12 5.43 13.22 -16.95
C SER A 12 5.65 11.73 -17.16
N SER A 13 6.67 11.15 -16.52
CA SER A 13 6.94 9.70 -16.68
C SER A 13 5.82 8.83 -16.14
N ARG A 14 5.20 9.20 -15.00
CA ARG A 14 4.06 8.45 -14.45
C ARG A 14 2.85 8.53 -15.38
N THR A 15 2.52 9.73 -15.86
CA THR A 15 1.39 9.93 -16.77
C THR A 15 1.53 9.15 -18.08
N VAL A 16 2.75 9.06 -18.64
CA VAL A 16 2.98 8.25 -19.85
C VAL A 16 2.82 6.75 -19.54
N ILE A 17 3.29 6.28 -18.38
CA ILE A 17 3.14 4.87 -17.96
C ILE A 17 1.67 4.51 -17.76
N GLU A 18 0.90 5.34 -17.06
CA GLU A 18 -0.53 5.10 -16.79
C GLU A 18 -1.34 4.96 -18.08
N ARG A 19 -1.03 5.78 -19.10
CA ARG A 19 -1.79 5.81 -20.37
C ARG A 19 -1.31 4.81 -21.42
N TYR A 20 0.00 4.54 -21.48
CA TYR A 20 0.62 3.77 -22.57
C TYR A 20 1.40 2.55 -22.07
N TYR A 21 1.01 1.99 -20.91
CA TYR A 21 1.65 0.81 -20.34
C TYR A 21 1.87 -0.33 -21.35
N PRO A 22 0.88 -0.73 -22.18
CA PRO A 22 1.05 -1.89 -23.08
C PRO A 22 2.11 -1.70 -24.16
N ARG A 23 2.42 -0.45 -24.52
CA ARG A 23 3.40 -0.12 -25.58
C ARG A 23 4.81 0.09 -25.01
N MET A 24 4.94 0.35 -23.72
CA MET A 24 6.20 0.72 -23.08
C MET A 24 6.99 -0.52 -22.64
N THR A 25 8.31 -0.45 -22.75
CA THR A 25 9.20 -1.58 -22.44
C THR A 25 10.22 -1.23 -21.34
N MET A 26 11.14 -2.15 -21.06
CA MET A 26 12.28 -1.93 -20.15
C MET A 26 13.49 -1.27 -20.82
N ASP A 27 13.47 -1.21 -22.16
CA ASP A 27 14.58 -0.69 -22.95
C ASP A 27 14.48 0.83 -23.12
N PHE A 28 15.64 1.48 -23.09
CA PHE A 28 15.74 2.93 -23.19
C PHE A 28 15.47 3.44 -24.61
N HIS A 29 15.97 2.74 -25.63
CA HIS A 29 15.90 3.21 -27.01
C HIS A 29 14.49 3.15 -27.58
N THR A 30 13.79 2.06 -27.33
CA THR A 30 12.36 1.87 -27.66
C THR A 30 11.49 2.92 -26.98
N ASN A 31 11.61 3.09 -25.65
CA ASN A 31 10.82 4.09 -24.92
C ASN A 31 11.15 5.53 -25.36
N LYS A 32 12.41 5.81 -25.72
CA LYS A 32 12.79 7.13 -26.25
C LYS A 32 12.08 7.42 -27.58
N LYS A 33 11.98 6.45 -28.48
CA LYS A 33 11.25 6.58 -29.75
C LYS A 33 9.75 6.71 -29.52
N LEU A 34 9.19 5.90 -28.62
CA LEU A 34 7.77 5.98 -28.25
C LEU A 34 7.39 7.37 -27.70
N LEU A 35 8.26 7.97 -26.87
CA LEU A 35 8.06 9.32 -26.35
C LEU A 35 8.11 10.42 -27.43
N GLU A 36 8.71 10.16 -28.60
CA GLU A 36 8.67 11.10 -29.74
C GLU A 36 7.31 11.08 -30.42
N GLU A 37 6.64 9.92 -30.45
CA GLU A 37 5.30 9.78 -31.03
C GLU A 37 4.20 10.26 -30.07
N VAL A 38 4.35 9.97 -28.78
CA VAL A 38 3.28 10.18 -27.79
C VAL A 38 3.24 11.60 -27.22
N ALA A 39 4.38 12.29 -27.16
CA ALA A 39 4.47 13.58 -26.47
C ALA A 39 5.35 14.58 -27.21
N ILE A 40 4.87 15.82 -27.28
CA ILE A 40 5.66 16.95 -27.78
C ILE A 40 6.60 17.40 -26.67
N ILE A 41 7.85 16.93 -26.72
CA ILE A 41 8.89 17.27 -25.74
C ILE A 41 9.88 18.26 -26.39
N PRO A 42 10.03 19.48 -25.83
CA PRO A 42 10.74 20.57 -26.51
C PRO A 42 12.26 20.36 -26.60
N SER A 43 12.86 19.53 -25.74
CA SER A 43 14.30 19.30 -25.77
C SER A 43 14.69 17.83 -25.67
N LYS A 44 15.74 17.47 -26.42
CA LYS A 44 16.39 16.15 -26.39
C LYS A 44 16.81 15.74 -24.98
N ARG A 45 17.34 16.69 -24.19
CA ARG A 45 17.79 16.42 -22.81
C ARG A 45 16.61 16.07 -21.89
N LEU A 46 15.45 16.72 -22.02
CA LEU A 46 14.26 16.37 -21.26
C LEU A 46 13.70 15.02 -21.70
N ARG A 47 13.62 14.76 -23.01
CA ARG A 47 13.21 13.47 -23.58
C ARG A 47 14.02 12.31 -22.99
N ASN A 48 15.34 12.44 -23.00
CA ASN A 48 16.24 11.40 -22.46
C ASN A 48 16.07 11.21 -20.95
N LYS A 49 15.80 12.29 -20.18
CA LYS A 49 15.54 12.16 -18.74
C LYS A 49 14.21 11.43 -18.46
N ILE A 50 13.17 11.70 -19.26
CA ILE A 50 11.86 11.05 -19.13
C ILE A 50 11.95 9.57 -19.56
N ALA A 51 12.59 9.28 -20.70
CA ALA A 51 12.86 7.90 -21.15
C ALA A 51 13.67 7.10 -20.11
N GLY A 52 14.69 7.74 -19.51
CA GLY A 52 15.51 7.10 -18.49
C GLY A 52 14.77 6.87 -17.17
N PHE A 53 13.86 7.76 -16.78
CA PHE A 53 13.09 7.59 -15.54
C PHE A 53 11.92 6.63 -15.72
N SER A 54 11.25 6.62 -16.88
CA SER A 54 10.21 5.66 -17.22
C SER A 54 10.73 4.23 -17.26
N THR A 55 11.89 3.96 -17.86
CA THR A 55 12.51 2.62 -17.80
C THR A 55 12.81 2.16 -16.37
N HIS A 56 13.26 3.08 -15.49
CA HIS A 56 13.45 2.75 -14.06
C HIS A 56 12.13 2.41 -13.36
N LEU A 57 11.03 3.09 -13.71
CA LEU A 57 9.71 2.78 -13.16
C LEU A 57 9.21 1.44 -13.68
N MET A 58 9.37 1.13 -14.96
CA MET A 58 9.00 -0.18 -15.51
C MET A 58 9.77 -1.32 -14.82
N LYS A 59 11.08 -1.15 -14.59
CA LYS A 59 11.91 -2.09 -13.81
C LYS A 59 11.43 -2.32 -12.38
N ARG A 60 10.76 -1.33 -11.80
CA ARG A 60 10.17 -1.45 -10.48
C ARG A 60 8.79 -2.10 -10.53
N ILE A 61 7.98 -1.78 -11.53
CA ILE A 61 6.65 -2.37 -11.75
C ILE A 61 6.76 -3.88 -11.91
N GLN A 62 7.76 -4.38 -12.64
CA GLN A 62 8.00 -5.82 -12.75
C GLN A 62 8.28 -6.52 -11.40
N LYS A 63 8.88 -5.81 -10.44
CA LYS A 63 9.17 -6.35 -9.10
C LYS A 63 7.98 -6.23 -8.15
N GLY A 64 7.01 -5.38 -8.47
CA GLY A 64 5.84 -5.15 -7.63
C GLY A 64 5.18 -3.79 -7.88
N PRO A 65 4.04 -3.53 -7.20
CA PRO A 65 3.29 -2.31 -7.39
C PRO A 65 4.10 -1.08 -6.97
N VAL A 66 4.13 -0.07 -7.84
CA VAL A 66 4.85 1.18 -7.59
C VAL A 66 3.87 2.24 -7.11
N ARG A 67 4.12 2.77 -5.91
CA ARG A 67 3.29 3.84 -5.32
C ARG A 67 3.14 5.04 -6.25
N GLY A 68 1.89 5.44 -6.48
CA GLY A 68 1.52 6.61 -7.29
C GLY A 68 1.61 6.38 -8.79
N ILE A 69 1.45 5.13 -9.23
CA ILE A 69 1.14 4.75 -10.60
C ILE A 69 -0.04 3.79 -10.49
N SER A 70 -1.15 4.09 -11.15
CA SER A 70 -2.23 3.13 -11.28
C SER A 70 -2.25 2.59 -12.71
N LEU A 71 -2.29 1.27 -12.81
CA LEU A 71 -2.49 0.59 -14.08
C LEU A 71 -3.95 0.13 -14.10
N LYS A 72 -4.66 0.35 -15.20
CA LYS A 72 -6.04 -0.14 -15.35
C LYS A 72 -6.16 -1.63 -15.03
N LEU A 73 -5.17 -2.41 -15.46
CA LEU A 73 -5.07 -3.83 -15.15
C LEU A 73 -5.05 -4.12 -13.64
N GLN A 74 -4.34 -3.30 -12.86
CA GLN A 74 -4.28 -3.43 -11.40
C GLN A 74 -5.58 -2.99 -10.73
N GLU A 75 -6.26 -1.98 -11.29
CA GLU A 75 -7.56 -1.52 -10.79
C GLU A 75 -8.62 -2.61 -10.99
N GLU A 76 -8.68 -3.22 -12.18
CA GLU A 76 -9.61 -4.32 -12.48
C GLU A 76 -9.36 -5.58 -11.62
N GLU A 77 -8.10 -5.99 -11.43
CA GLU A 77 -7.77 -7.11 -10.54
C GLU A 77 -8.10 -6.79 -9.08
N ARG A 78 -7.88 -5.54 -8.66
CA ARG A 78 -8.20 -5.09 -7.30
C ARG A 78 -9.70 -5.06 -7.08
N GLU A 79 -10.49 -4.59 -8.04
CA GLU A 79 -11.96 -4.61 -7.98
C GLU A 79 -12.47 -6.05 -7.86
N ARG A 80 -12.03 -6.96 -8.74
CA ARG A 80 -12.42 -8.39 -8.65
C ARG A 80 -12.09 -9.03 -7.30
N ARG A 81 -10.97 -8.65 -6.68
CA ARG A 81 -10.58 -9.16 -5.36
C ARG A 81 -11.40 -8.54 -4.23
N MET A 82 -11.80 -7.28 -4.35
CA MET A 82 -12.63 -6.60 -3.35
C MET A 82 -14.10 -7.01 -3.45
N ASP A 83 -14.58 -7.27 -4.67
CA ASP A 83 -15.95 -7.74 -4.95
C ASP A 83 -16.13 -9.23 -4.61
N PHE A 84 -15.04 -9.95 -4.34
CA PHE A 84 -15.09 -11.33 -3.91
C PHE A 84 -15.69 -11.41 -2.50
N VAL A 85 -16.98 -11.74 -2.43
CA VAL A 85 -17.67 -12.09 -1.20
C VAL A 85 -17.46 -13.59 -0.94
N PRO A 86 -16.81 -13.98 0.17
CA PRO A 86 -16.66 -15.39 0.51
C PRO A 86 -18.02 -16.01 0.88
N ASP A 87 -18.16 -17.33 0.66
CA ASP A 87 -19.40 -18.07 0.98
C ASP A 87 -19.75 -18.00 2.48
N VAL A 88 -18.73 -17.89 3.34
CA VAL A 88 -18.88 -17.70 4.79
C VAL A 88 -18.34 -16.34 5.18
N SER A 89 -19.23 -15.47 5.64
CA SER A 89 -18.87 -14.17 6.19
C SER A 89 -18.05 -14.34 7.48
N ALA A 90 -16.97 -13.58 7.62
CA ALA A 90 -16.19 -13.55 8.87
C ALA A 90 -17.00 -13.10 10.10
N ILE A 91 -18.12 -12.40 9.89
CA ILE A 91 -19.05 -11.96 10.95
C ILE A 91 -19.92 -13.12 11.46
N LYS A 92 -20.10 -14.18 10.67
CA LYS A 92 -20.87 -15.35 11.08
C LYS A 92 -20.01 -16.21 12.00
N THR A 93 -19.80 -15.74 13.22
CA THR A 93 -19.20 -16.50 14.31
C THR A 93 -20.31 -17.11 15.16
N ASP A 94 -20.12 -18.36 15.59
CA ASP A 94 -21.09 -19.06 16.44
C ASP A 94 -21.07 -18.52 17.89
N GLN A 95 -20.01 -17.81 18.27
CA GLN A 95 -19.80 -17.22 19.58
C GLN A 95 -19.45 -15.73 19.46
N ILE A 96 -20.11 -14.91 20.26
CA ILE A 96 -19.94 -13.46 20.40
C ILE A 96 -19.44 -13.21 21.80
N GLU A 97 -18.15 -12.94 21.94
CA GLU A 97 -17.52 -12.64 23.23
C GLU A 97 -17.85 -11.21 23.66
N VAL A 98 -18.38 -11.05 24.87
CA VAL A 98 -18.78 -9.75 25.43
C VAL A 98 -18.30 -9.57 26.87
N ASP A 99 -18.05 -8.31 27.23
CA ASP A 99 -17.74 -7.90 28.59
C ASP A 99 -19.02 -7.81 29.44
N LYS A 100 -18.87 -7.90 30.76
CA LYS A 100 -19.98 -7.79 31.74
C LYS A 100 -20.86 -6.56 31.53
N GLU A 101 -20.26 -5.38 31.39
CA GLU A 101 -20.99 -4.12 31.20
C GLU A 101 -21.80 -4.10 29.89
N THR A 102 -21.29 -4.74 28.83
CA THR A 102 -22.00 -4.82 27.55
C THR A 102 -23.18 -5.79 27.60
N LEU A 103 -23.11 -6.84 28.44
CA LEU A 103 -24.20 -7.79 28.66
C LEU A 103 -25.36 -7.15 29.44
N ASP A 104 -25.04 -6.34 30.44
CA ASP A 104 -26.02 -5.55 31.20
C ASP A 104 -26.72 -4.50 30.30
N MET A 105 -25.95 -3.85 29.42
CA MET A 105 -26.48 -2.93 28.40
C MET A 105 -27.45 -3.65 27.45
N LEU A 106 -27.07 -4.82 26.93
CA LEU A 106 -27.94 -5.62 26.04
C LEU A 106 -29.24 -6.02 26.75
N SER A 107 -29.16 -6.34 28.03
CA SER A 107 -30.33 -6.67 28.86
C SER A 107 -31.26 -5.47 29.05
N ALA A 108 -30.71 -4.27 29.30
CA ALA A 108 -31.48 -3.04 29.43
C ALA A 108 -32.16 -2.59 28.12
N LEU A 109 -31.55 -2.91 26.97
CA LEU A 109 -32.10 -2.62 25.64
C LEU A 109 -33.12 -3.67 25.16
N GLY A 110 -33.41 -4.70 25.97
CA GLY A 110 -34.34 -5.77 25.61
C GLY A 110 -33.81 -6.78 24.60
N MET A 111 -32.48 -6.88 24.47
CA MET A 111 -31.77 -7.80 23.56
C MET A 111 -31.01 -8.90 24.31
N ALA A 112 -31.56 -9.37 25.44
CA ALA A 112 -30.91 -10.37 26.29
C ALA A 112 -30.77 -11.76 25.63
N ASP A 113 -31.68 -12.12 24.72
CA ASP A 113 -31.80 -13.47 24.15
C ASP A 113 -31.06 -13.65 22.81
N ILE A 114 -30.01 -12.87 22.55
CA ILE A 114 -29.22 -13.04 21.31
C ILE A 114 -28.46 -14.37 21.38
N PRO A 115 -28.61 -15.27 20.40
CA PRO A 115 -27.90 -16.54 20.37
C PRO A 115 -26.39 -16.34 20.17
N GLY A 116 -25.59 -17.08 20.93
CA GLY A 116 -24.13 -17.11 20.79
C GLY A 116 -23.37 -16.12 21.67
N VAL A 117 -24.03 -15.31 22.49
CA VAL A 117 -23.38 -14.35 23.40
C VAL A 117 -22.72 -15.09 24.58
N VAL A 118 -21.41 -14.94 24.73
CA VAL A 118 -20.60 -15.55 25.81
C VAL A 118 -19.86 -14.45 26.56
N GLN A 119 -20.00 -14.43 27.88
CA GLN A 119 -19.27 -13.50 28.72
C GLN A 119 -17.81 -13.95 28.88
N VAL A 120 -16.86 -13.08 28.58
CA VAL A 120 -15.43 -13.32 28.79
C VAL A 120 -14.89 -12.34 29.82
N ASP A 121 -14.15 -12.84 30.81
CA ASP A 121 -13.46 -11.98 31.77
C ASP A 121 -12.17 -11.44 31.11
N PRO A 122 -11.85 -10.15 31.26
CA PRO A 122 -10.67 -9.58 30.63
C PRO A 122 -9.41 -10.26 31.17
N VAL A 123 -8.68 -10.95 30.28
CA VAL A 123 -7.37 -11.51 30.59
C VAL A 123 -6.43 -10.34 30.88
N ALA A 124 -5.96 -10.26 32.13
CA ALA A 124 -4.97 -9.26 32.52
C ALA A 124 -3.76 -9.37 31.58
N ALA A 125 -3.53 -8.33 30.77
CA ALA A 125 -2.37 -8.28 29.90
C ALA A 125 -1.11 -8.53 30.75
N PRO A 126 -0.18 -9.42 30.34
CA PRO A 126 1.02 -9.65 31.11
C PRO A 126 1.76 -8.32 31.24
N ALA A 127 1.95 -7.88 32.48
CA ALA A 127 2.66 -6.66 32.80
C ALA A 127 4.04 -6.71 32.12
N ALA A 128 4.24 -5.86 31.11
CA ALA A 128 5.57 -5.67 30.55
C ALA A 128 6.50 -5.30 31.71
N PRO A 129 7.66 -5.98 31.88
CA PRO A 129 8.55 -5.67 32.98
C PRO A 129 9.00 -4.22 32.86
N MET A 130 8.58 -3.41 33.82
CA MET A 130 8.87 -1.99 33.92
C MET A 130 10.35 -1.83 34.30
N GLY A 131 11.24 -1.95 33.31
CA GLY A 131 12.67 -1.72 33.45
C GLY A 131 13.02 -0.24 33.41
N PHE A 132 12.76 0.50 34.49
CA PHE A 132 13.39 1.81 34.72
C PHE A 132 14.83 1.59 35.21
N GLY A 133 15.76 1.41 34.26
CA GLY A 133 17.21 1.42 34.49
C GLY A 133 17.83 2.72 33.98
N ARG A 134 18.02 3.68 34.89
CA ARG A 134 18.74 4.93 34.65
C ARG A 134 20.25 4.64 34.66
N GLY A 135 20.91 4.81 33.51
CA GLY A 135 22.34 5.13 33.42
C GLY A 135 23.33 3.97 33.25
N ALA A 136 23.92 3.87 32.06
CA ALA A 136 25.35 3.59 31.86
C ALA A 136 25.71 3.86 30.39
N GLY A 137 26.62 4.80 30.16
CA GLY A 137 27.15 5.10 28.83
C GLY A 137 27.84 3.89 28.21
N GLY A 138 27.50 3.59 26.95
CA GLY A 138 28.21 2.65 26.10
C GLY A 138 28.95 3.39 24.99
N PRO A 139 30.23 3.06 24.69
CA PRO A 139 31.10 3.84 23.85
C PRO A 139 30.74 3.68 22.36
N GLY A 140 31.05 4.72 21.58
CA GLY A 140 30.71 4.82 20.18
C GLY A 140 31.28 3.72 19.29
N ARG A 141 30.63 3.55 18.14
CA ARG A 141 31.25 2.97 16.95
C ARG A 141 30.98 3.89 15.76
N ARG A 142 32.04 4.57 15.34
CA ARG A 142 32.23 5.01 13.96
C ARG A 142 32.60 3.78 13.15
N PHE A 143 31.87 3.51 12.07
CA PHE A 143 32.39 3.14 10.75
C PHE A 143 31.31 3.52 9.74
#